data_AF-A0A937JYI3-F1
#
_entry.id   AF-A0A937JYI3-F1
#
_cell.length_a   1.000
_cell.length_b   1.000
_cell.length_c   1.000
_cell.angle_alpha   90.00
_cell.angle_beta   90.00
_cell.angle_gamma   90.00
#
_symmetry.space_group_name_H-M   'P 1'
#
loop_
_entity.id
_entity.type
_entity.pdbx_description
1 polymer ?
#
loop_
_entity_poly.entity_id
_entity_poly.type
_entity_poly.pdbx_seq_one_letter_code
_entity_poly.pdbx_strand_id
1 'polypeptide(L)'
;MKNSKFKISIVAFLIISSSVMVSAQQGPGRGDGFNKGKKEWSHKRSLRGHGPGDTIHMIPKLTEDQKGKMKEMRLSFYKETLPLKNELNEKKAQLRTLTTVESPNMKKVNKLIENMGAIEVELKKARVAHHQEVRSQLTEEQRIFFDRRSMGMGSKRHRGRR
;
A
#
# COMPACT_ATOMS: atom_id res chain seq x y z
N MET A 1 12.14 -66.59 -8.12
CA MET A 1 11.96 -66.90 -6.68
C MET A 1 12.90 -66.03 -5.85
N LYS A 2 12.36 -65.48 -4.75
CA LYS A 2 13.02 -64.90 -3.56
C LYS A 2 13.49 -63.43 -3.63
N ASN A 3 12.61 -62.62 -3.04
CA ASN A 3 12.86 -61.30 -2.46
C ASN A 3 13.99 -61.33 -1.43
N SER A 4 14.66 -60.19 -1.23
CA SER A 4 15.22 -59.85 0.08
C SER A 4 15.18 -58.33 0.29
N LYS A 5 14.23 -57.90 1.13
CA LYS A 5 14.16 -56.57 1.72
C LYS A 5 15.05 -56.61 2.97
N PHE A 6 16.15 -55.87 2.98
CA PHE A 6 16.95 -55.69 4.20
C PHE A 6 16.50 -54.40 4.90
N LYS A 7 15.83 -54.55 6.04
CA LYS A 7 15.58 -53.50 7.04
C LYS A 7 16.66 -53.63 8.11
N ILE A 8 17.41 -52.57 8.40
CA ILE A 8 18.05 -52.38 9.71
C ILE A 8 17.89 -50.92 10.15
N SER A 9 17.49 -50.81 11.41
CA SER A 9 17.08 -49.64 12.20
C SER A 9 18.24 -48.79 12.74
N ILE A 10 17.94 -47.49 12.86
CA ILE A 10 18.23 -46.55 13.97
C ILE A 10 19.69 -46.32 14.39
N VAL A 11 20.17 -45.08 14.18
CA VAL A 11 20.99 -44.35 15.17
C VAL A 11 20.50 -42.89 15.23
N ALA A 12 20.27 -42.45 16.46
CA ALA A 12 19.76 -41.15 16.84
C ALA A 12 20.80 -40.02 16.65
N PHE A 13 20.35 -38.85 16.19
CA PHE A 13 21.04 -37.59 16.45
C PHE A 13 20.04 -36.60 17.07
N LEU A 14 20.13 -36.49 18.39
CA LEU A 14 19.57 -35.42 19.20
C LEU A 14 20.24 -34.11 18.80
N ILE A 15 19.56 -33.27 18.02
CA ILE A 15 19.90 -31.84 17.92
C ILE A 15 18.91 -31.09 18.79
N ILE A 16 19.32 -30.90 20.06
CA ILE A 16 18.78 -29.87 20.93
C ILE A 16 19.43 -28.56 20.48
N SER A 17 18.70 -27.74 19.73
CA SER A 17 19.06 -26.33 19.54
C SER A 17 17.83 -25.48 19.86
N SER A 18 17.72 -25.17 21.16
CA SER A 18 17.06 -24.01 21.76
C SER A 18 16.17 -23.15 20.84
N SER A 19 14.92 -23.57 20.70
CA SER A 19 13.83 -22.68 20.29
C SER A 19 13.54 -21.72 21.45
N VAL A 20 14.12 -20.52 21.41
CA VAL A 20 13.66 -19.41 22.25
C VAL A 20 12.29 -19.00 21.71
N MET A 21 11.23 -19.64 22.21
CA MET A 21 9.86 -19.15 22.04
C MET A 21 9.73 -17.90 22.90
N VAL A 22 10.06 -16.75 22.31
CA VAL A 22 9.56 -15.46 22.79
C VAL A 22 8.07 -15.43 22.48
N SER A 23 7.26 -15.81 23.45
CA SER A 23 5.84 -15.49 23.48
C SER A 23 5.70 -13.99 23.70
N ALA A 24 5.73 -13.22 22.61
CA ALA A 24 5.30 -11.82 22.65
C ALA A 24 3.78 -11.83 22.88
N GLN A 25 3.38 -11.72 24.15
CA GLN A 25 2.00 -11.52 24.55
C GLN A 25 1.49 -10.25 23.84
N GLN A 26 0.57 -10.42 22.90
CA GLN A 26 -0.18 -9.33 22.30
C GLN A 26 -1.03 -8.65 23.38
N GLY A 27 -0.47 -7.63 24.02
CA GLY A 27 -1.25 -6.68 24.79
C GLY A 27 -2.19 -5.90 23.87
N PRO A 28 -3.41 -5.56 24.30
CA PRO A 28 -4.33 -4.75 23.50
C PRO A 28 -3.69 -3.39 23.23
N GLY A 29 -3.39 -3.13 21.96
CA GLY A 29 -2.79 -1.89 21.52
C GLY A 29 -3.58 -0.68 22.00
N ARG A 30 -2.92 0.22 22.72
CA ARG A 30 -3.40 1.59 22.96
C ARG A 30 -2.19 2.52 23.00
N GLY A 31 -1.92 3.14 21.85
CA GLY A 31 -1.12 4.36 21.81
C GLY A 31 -1.95 5.48 22.43
N ASP A 32 -1.85 5.65 23.74
CA ASP A 32 -2.40 6.82 24.44
C ASP A 32 -1.43 8.00 24.30
N GLY A 33 -1.41 8.58 23.10
CA GLY A 33 -0.94 9.94 22.89
C GLY A 33 -2.00 10.92 23.40
N PHE A 34 -1.68 11.64 24.47
CA PHE A 34 -2.44 12.75 25.03
C PHE A 34 -2.81 13.79 23.93
N ASN A 35 -4.03 13.67 23.40
CA ASN A 35 -4.73 14.76 22.70
C ASN A 35 -6.25 14.51 22.81
N LYS A 36 -6.78 14.57 24.04
CA LYS A 36 -8.22 14.58 24.31
C LYS A 36 -8.77 15.96 23.94
N GLY A 37 -9.07 16.16 22.66
CA GLY A 37 -9.71 17.38 22.17
C GLY A 37 -10.06 17.45 20.69
N LYS A 38 -9.75 16.41 19.88
CA LYS A 38 -10.06 16.41 18.42
C LYS A 38 -10.60 15.07 17.89
N LYS A 39 -11.11 14.19 18.76
CA LYS A 39 -11.54 12.83 18.35
C LYS A 39 -12.88 12.78 17.61
N GLU A 40 -13.72 13.81 17.70
CA GLU A 40 -15.02 13.85 17.01
C GLU A 40 -14.94 14.19 15.51
N TRP A 41 -13.98 15.03 15.11
CA TRP A 41 -13.86 15.48 13.71
C TRP A 41 -13.08 14.54 12.79
N SER A 42 -12.51 13.45 13.33
CA SER A 42 -11.72 12.48 12.55
C SER A 42 -12.50 11.23 12.15
N HIS A 43 -13.59 10.89 12.84
CA HIS A 43 -14.31 9.62 12.63
C HIS A 43 -15.34 9.67 11.50
N LYS A 44 -15.71 10.86 11.00
CA LYS A 44 -16.60 10.99 9.82
C LYS A 44 -15.89 11.02 8.47
N ARG A 45 -14.55 11.02 8.43
CA ARG A 45 -13.78 11.05 7.16
C ARG A 45 -13.32 9.68 6.67
N SER A 46 -13.33 8.65 7.50
CA SER A 46 -12.85 7.31 7.15
C SER A 46 -13.91 6.43 6.46
N LEU A 47 -15.18 6.85 6.41
CA LEU A 47 -16.27 6.08 5.79
C LEU A 47 -16.69 6.57 4.40
N ARG A 48 -16.07 7.63 3.87
CA ARG A 48 -16.17 7.95 2.43
C ARG A 48 -14.89 7.48 1.76
N GLY A 49 -14.94 6.28 1.18
CA GLY A 49 -13.86 5.64 0.43
C GLY A 49 -13.46 6.41 -0.84
N HIS A 50 -12.95 7.61 -0.69
CA HIS A 50 -12.30 8.38 -1.74
C HIS A 50 -10.84 8.53 -1.32
N GLY A 51 -10.03 7.52 -1.65
CA GLY A 51 -8.59 7.65 -1.54
C GLY A 51 -8.10 8.84 -2.39
N PRO A 52 -6.95 9.43 -2.05
CA PRO A 52 -6.33 10.46 -2.88
C PRO A 52 -6.02 9.86 -4.26
N GLY A 53 -6.92 10.14 -5.22
CA GLY A 53 -6.93 9.52 -6.54
C GLY A 53 -8.32 9.31 -7.12
N ASP A 54 -9.38 9.41 -6.32
CA ASP A 54 -10.75 9.19 -6.78
C ASP A 54 -11.39 10.50 -7.30
N THR A 55 -10.89 10.98 -8.44
CA THR A 55 -11.34 12.21 -9.11
C THR A 55 -12.59 12.01 -9.96
N ILE A 56 -13.03 10.76 -10.15
CA ILE A 56 -14.13 10.38 -11.05
C ILE A 56 -15.46 10.98 -10.59
N HIS A 57 -15.71 11.04 -9.28
CA HIS A 57 -17.01 11.43 -8.71
C HIS A 57 -17.38 12.92 -8.86
N MET A 58 -16.55 13.72 -9.53
CA MET A 58 -16.77 15.17 -9.64
C MET A 58 -16.65 15.70 -11.08
N ILE A 59 -16.61 14.81 -12.08
CA ILE A 59 -16.70 15.21 -13.48
C ILE A 59 -18.17 15.45 -13.82
N PRO A 60 -18.54 16.64 -14.34
CA PRO A 60 -19.93 16.94 -14.63
C PRO A 60 -20.48 16.11 -15.80
N LYS A 61 -21.77 15.75 -15.72
CA LYS A 61 -22.55 15.16 -16.83
C LYS A 61 -21.93 13.90 -17.46
N LEU A 62 -21.42 12.97 -16.65
CA LEU A 62 -20.98 11.66 -17.15
C LEU A 62 -22.17 10.84 -17.66
N THR A 63 -22.06 10.27 -18.86
CA THR A 63 -23.03 9.30 -19.38
C THR A 63 -22.91 7.96 -18.63
N GLU A 64 -23.94 7.12 -18.69
CA GLU A 64 -23.89 5.78 -18.08
C GLU A 64 -22.77 4.92 -18.68
N ASP A 65 -22.55 5.01 -20.00
CA ASP A 65 -21.44 4.32 -20.67
C ASP A 65 -20.07 4.81 -20.16
N GLN A 66 -19.90 6.12 -19.98
CA GLN A 66 -18.66 6.69 -19.42
C GLN A 66 -18.44 6.20 -17.98
N LYS A 67 -19.49 6.12 -17.16
CA LYS A 67 -19.40 5.59 -15.78
C LYS A 67 -19.01 4.10 -15.78
N GLY A 68 -19.61 3.30 -16.67
CA GLY A 68 -19.29 1.89 -16.84
C GLY A 68 -17.81 1.69 -17.15
N LYS A 69 -17.30 2.37 -18.18
CA LYS A 69 -15.88 2.33 -18.56
C LYS A 69 -14.97 2.77 -17.43
N MET A 70 -15.31 3.85 -16.71
CA MET A 70 -14.50 4.31 -15.58
C MET A 70 -14.44 3.32 -14.42
N LYS A 71 -15.53 2.59 -14.16
CA LYS A 71 -15.54 1.53 -13.15
C LYS A 71 -14.60 0.38 -13.54
N GLU A 72 -14.60 -0.02 -14.80
CA GLU A 72 -13.70 -1.06 -15.32
C GLU A 72 -12.23 -0.62 -15.27
N MET A 73 -11.92 0.58 -15.75
CA MET A 73 -10.57 1.16 -15.67
C MET A 73 -10.08 1.21 -14.21
N ARG A 74 -10.95 1.60 -13.28
CA ARG A 74 -10.63 1.63 -11.84
C ARG A 74 -10.39 0.24 -11.27
N LEU A 75 -11.18 -0.75 -11.66
CA LEU A 75 -10.98 -2.15 -11.25
C LEU A 75 -9.64 -2.68 -11.76
N SER A 76 -9.31 -2.41 -13.04
CA SER A 76 -8.04 -2.80 -13.65
C SER A 76 -6.86 -2.18 -12.89
N PHE A 77 -6.90 -0.87 -12.66
CA PHE A 77 -5.90 -0.15 -11.88
C PHE A 77 -5.70 -0.72 -10.47
N TYR A 78 -6.78 -1.14 -9.80
CA TYR A 78 -6.65 -1.79 -8.49
C TYR A 78 -6.07 -3.19 -8.57
N LYS A 79 -6.44 -4.00 -9.57
CA LYS A 79 -5.85 -5.32 -9.78
C LYS A 79 -4.33 -5.22 -9.99
N GLU A 80 -3.89 -4.22 -10.76
CA GLU A 80 -2.48 -3.98 -11.03
C GLU A 80 -1.73 -3.42 -9.81
N THR A 81 -2.30 -2.43 -9.12
CA THR A 81 -1.56 -1.70 -8.07
C THR A 81 -1.70 -2.27 -6.66
N LEU A 82 -2.70 -3.12 -6.39
CA LEU A 82 -2.87 -3.70 -5.06
C LEU A 82 -1.68 -4.59 -4.64
N PRO A 83 -1.17 -5.51 -5.48
CA PRO A 83 0.02 -6.30 -5.15
C PRO A 83 1.24 -5.41 -4.87
N LEU A 84 1.48 -4.38 -5.69
CA LEU A 84 2.59 -3.43 -5.50
C LEU A 84 2.49 -2.67 -4.17
N LYS A 85 1.28 -2.26 -3.76
CA LYS A 85 1.07 -1.61 -2.46
C LYS A 85 1.32 -2.57 -1.30
N ASN A 86 0.89 -3.82 -1.43
CA ASN A 86 1.14 -4.85 -0.42
C ASN A 86 2.63 -5.08 -0.25
N GLU A 87 3.36 -5.27 -1.36
CA GLU A 87 4.81 -5.45 -1.34
C GLU A 87 5.53 -4.23 -0.74
N LEU A 88 5.12 -3.01 -1.10
CA LEU A 88 5.67 -1.79 -0.51
C LEU A 88 5.45 -1.74 1.02
N ASN A 89 4.28 -2.16 1.51
CA ASN A 89 3.98 -2.19 2.93
C ASN A 89 4.80 -3.25 3.67
N GLU A 90 5.00 -4.42 3.08
CA GLU A 90 5.89 -5.46 3.60
C GLU A 90 7.32 -4.94 3.72
N LYS A 91 7.86 -4.32 2.67
CA LYS A 91 9.21 -3.74 2.70
C LYS A 91 9.34 -2.60 3.72
N LYS A 92 8.30 -1.78 3.92
CA LYS A 92 8.27 -0.77 4.99
C LYS A 92 8.34 -1.39 6.38
N ALA A 93 7.64 -2.50 6.60
CA ALA A 93 7.71 -3.23 7.87
C ALA A 93 9.10 -3.84 8.07
N GLN A 94 9.68 -4.44 7.02
CA GLN A 94 11.05 -4.97 7.04
C GLN A 94 12.08 -3.89 7.34
N LEU A 95 11.94 -2.70 6.75
CA LEU A 95 12.82 -1.57 6.98
C LEU A 95 12.82 -1.19 8.45
N ARG A 96 11.62 -1.06 9.05
CA ARG A 96 11.47 -0.77 10.48
C ARG A 96 12.25 -1.78 11.32
N THR A 97 12.08 -3.08 11.07
CA THR A 97 12.80 -4.14 11.78
C THR A 97 14.32 -4.04 11.61
N LEU A 98 14.80 -3.78 10.39
CA LEU A 98 16.24 -3.67 10.11
C LEU A 98 16.89 -2.44 10.76
N THR A 99 16.11 -1.39 11.02
CA THR A 99 16.63 -0.14 11.61
C THR A 99 16.51 -0.05 13.12
N THR A 100 15.76 -0.94 13.78
CA THR A 100 15.56 -0.92 15.24
C THR A 100 16.54 -1.82 16.02
N VAL A 101 17.44 -2.51 15.33
CA VAL A 101 18.48 -3.32 15.97
C VAL A 101 19.65 -2.44 16.42
N GLU A 102 20.43 -2.90 17.41
CA GLU A 102 21.56 -2.16 17.99
C GLU A 102 22.62 -1.75 16.95
N SER A 103 22.92 -2.65 16.00
CA SER A 103 23.87 -2.39 14.91
C SER A 103 23.24 -2.76 13.55
N PRO A 104 22.56 -1.79 12.88
CA PRO A 104 21.92 -2.03 11.59
C PRO A 104 22.92 -2.35 10.47
N ASN A 105 22.61 -3.37 9.66
CA ASN A 105 23.35 -3.62 8.43
C ASN A 105 22.93 -2.62 7.35
N MET A 106 23.69 -1.53 7.20
CA MET A 106 23.36 -0.44 6.28
C MET A 106 23.31 -0.86 4.81
N LYS A 107 24.08 -1.89 4.40
CA LYS A 107 24.00 -2.43 3.03
C LYS A 107 22.62 -3.05 2.76
N LYS A 108 22.06 -3.78 3.73
CA LYS A 108 20.71 -4.35 3.64
C LYS A 108 19.63 -3.25 3.67
N VAL A 109 19.80 -2.24 4.52
CA VAL A 109 18.90 -1.08 4.60
C VAL A 109 18.83 -0.34 3.26
N ASN A 110 19.98 0.03 2.69
CA ASN A 110 20.02 0.78 1.43
C ASN A 110 19.40 -0.01 0.27
N LYS A 111 19.72 -1.31 0.15
CA LYS A 111 19.10 -2.19 -0.85
C LYS A 111 17.58 -2.26 -0.70
N LEU A 112 17.08 -2.28 0.53
CA LEU A 112 15.64 -2.31 0.78
C LEU A 112 14.97 -0.97 0.39
N ILE A 113 15.63 0.15 0.65
CA ILE A 113 15.17 1.49 0.22
C ILE A 113 15.11 1.59 -1.31
N GLU A 114 16.14 1.11 -2.01
CA GLU A 114 16.15 1.06 -3.49
C GLU A 114 14.98 0.25 -4.04
N ASN A 115 14.74 -0.94 -3.48
CA ASN A 115 13.61 -1.79 -3.86
C ASN A 115 12.25 -1.10 -3.61
N MET A 116 12.10 -0.40 -2.48
CA MET A 116 10.91 0.40 -2.21
C MET A 116 10.73 1.53 -3.23
N GLY A 117 11.83 2.21 -3.58
CA GLY A 117 11.83 3.27 -4.58
C GLY A 117 11.37 2.78 -5.95
N ALA A 118 11.83 1.60 -6.38
CA ALA A 118 11.39 0.97 -7.63
C ALA A 118 9.86 0.72 -7.63
N ILE A 119 9.31 0.19 -6.54
CA ILE A 119 7.86 -0.03 -6.43
C ILE A 119 7.08 1.29 -6.44
N GLU A 120 7.59 2.33 -5.77
CA GLU A 120 6.95 3.65 -5.79
C GLU A 120 6.96 4.28 -7.18
N VAL A 121 8.00 4.03 -7.98
CA VAL A 121 8.06 4.44 -9.39
C VAL A 121 6.98 3.73 -10.20
N GLU A 122 6.84 2.41 -10.07
CA GLU A 122 5.80 1.65 -10.78
C GLU A 122 4.39 2.11 -10.38
N LEU A 123 4.14 2.32 -9.08
CA LEU A 123 2.87 2.87 -8.61
C LEU A 123 2.57 4.26 -9.18
N LYS A 124 3.59 5.11 -9.35
CA LYS A 124 3.44 6.43 -9.96
C LYS A 124 3.13 6.31 -11.45
N LYS A 125 3.84 5.45 -12.18
CA LYS A 125 3.57 5.18 -13.60
C LYS A 125 2.14 4.70 -13.81
N ALA A 126 1.70 3.69 -13.05
CA ALA A 126 0.34 3.17 -13.12
C ALA A 126 -0.71 4.26 -12.84
N ARG A 127 -0.45 5.16 -11.87
CA ARG A 127 -1.37 6.28 -11.57
C ARG A 127 -1.47 7.27 -12.72
N VAL A 128 -0.34 7.63 -13.34
CA VAL A 128 -0.32 8.54 -14.49
C VAL A 128 -1.02 7.90 -15.69
N ALA A 129 -0.73 6.63 -15.97
CA ALA A 129 -1.39 5.87 -17.04
C ALA A 129 -2.91 5.85 -16.84
N HIS A 130 -3.39 5.44 -15.65
CA HIS A 130 -4.81 5.43 -15.33
C HIS A 130 -5.47 6.82 -15.44
N HIS A 131 -4.78 7.88 -15.01
CA HIS A 131 -5.27 9.25 -15.16
C HIS A 131 -5.46 9.63 -16.64
N GLN A 132 -4.51 9.29 -17.51
CA GLN A 132 -4.61 9.56 -18.94
C GLN A 132 -5.68 8.70 -19.61
N GLU A 133 -5.83 7.45 -19.18
CA GLU A 133 -6.88 6.55 -19.64
C GLU A 133 -8.27 7.13 -19.34
N VAL A 134 -8.51 7.59 -18.11
CA VAL A 134 -9.75 8.28 -17.73
C VAL A 134 -9.94 9.54 -18.58
N ARG A 135 -8.91 10.38 -18.72
CA ARG A 135 -8.97 11.62 -19.51
C ARG A 135 -9.36 11.37 -20.96
N SER A 136 -8.93 10.26 -21.55
CA SER A 136 -9.26 9.87 -22.93
C SER A 136 -10.76 9.64 -23.16
N GLN A 137 -11.49 9.21 -22.14
CA GLN A 137 -12.93 8.91 -22.21
C GLN A 137 -13.81 10.15 -22.03
N LEU A 138 -13.22 11.32 -21.75
CA LEU A 138 -13.93 12.56 -21.46
C LEU A 138 -14.05 13.44 -22.69
N THR A 139 -15.15 14.20 -22.76
CA THR A 139 -15.31 15.30 -23.73
C THR A 139 -14.37 16.46 -23.39
N GLU A 140 -14.16 17.37 -24.33
CA GLU A 140 -13.24 18.50 -24.13
C GLU A 140 -13.66 19.38 -22.94
N GLU A 141 -14.96 19.68 -22.81
CA GLU A 141 -15.48 20.42 -21.66
C GLU A 141 -15.20 19.69 -20.33
N GLN A 142 -15.44 18.38 -20.29
CA GLN A 142 -15.19 17.55 -19.11
C GLN A 142 -13.70 17.50 -18.75
N ARG A 143 -12.81 17.47 -19.75
CA ARG A 143 -11.35 17.49 -19.55
C ARG A 143 -10.89 18.78 -18.88
N ILE A 144 -11.44 19.93 -19.26
CA ILE A 144 -11.11 21.22 -18.61
C ILE A 144 -11.40 21.16 -17.09
N PHE A 145 -12.54 20.58 -16.69
CA PHE A 145 -12.85 20.38 -15.27
C PHE A 145 -11.91 19.37 -14.60
N PHE A 146 -11.62 18.27 -15.28
CA PHE A 146 -10.75 17.21 -14.79
C PHE A 146 -9.32 17.69 -14.56
N ASP A 147 -8.74 18.39 -15.55
CA ASP A 147 -7.36 18.88 -15.55
C ASP A 147 -7.17 20.04 -14.54
N ARG A 148 -8.12 20.97 -14.46
CA ARG A 148 -8.09 22.04 -13.43
C ARG A 148 -8.05 21.48 -12.02
N ARG A 149 -8.67 20.32 -11.81
CA ARG A 149 -8.76 19.68 -10.50
C ARG A 149 -7.52 18.85 -10.18
N SER A 150 -6.90 18.21 -11.18
CA SER A 150 -5.62 17.51 -11.00
C SER A 150 -4.49 18.48 -10.65
N MET A 151 -4.51 19.70 -11.16
CA MET A 151 -3.57 20.78 -10.80
C MET A 151 -3.80 21.40 -9.41
N GLY A 152 -4.97 21.19 -8.80
CA GLY A 152 -5.38 21.82 -7.53
C GLY A 152 -4.88 21.14 -6.26
N MET A 153 -4.18 20.01 -6.33
CA MET A 153 -3.70 19.28 -5.15
C MET A 153 -2.41 19.82 -4.52
N GLY A 154 -1.82 20.90 -5.06
CA GLY A 154 -0.60 21.52 -4.53
C GLY A 154 -0.77 22.82 -3.75
N SER A 155 -1.89 23.55 -3.90
CA SER A 155 -1.96 24.97 -3.49
C SER A 155 -2.76 25.29 -2.23
N LYS A 156 -3.39 24.31 -1.56
CA LYS A 156 -4.30 24.56 -0.43
C LYS A 156 -3.76 24.28 0.98
N ARG A 157 -2.43 24.23 1.20
CA ARG A 157 -1.86 24.00 2.55
C ARG A 157 -0.95 25.10 3.12
N HIS A 158 -0.97 26.31 2.55
CA HIS A 158 -0.20 27.45 3.08
C HIS A 158 -1.02 28.75 3.15
N ARG A 159 -2.26 28.69 3.65
CA ARG A 159 -2.93 29.91 4.15
C ARG A 159 -3.18 29.78 5.65
N GLY A 160 -2.38 30.49 6.42
CA GLY A 160 -2.71 30.94 7.78
C GLY A 160 -2.52 29.93 8.90
N ARG A 161 -1.28 29.73 9.34
CA ARG A 161 -0.96 29.66 10.78
C ARG A 161 0.13 30.70 11.03
N ARG A 162 -0.31 31.95 11.15
CA ARG A 162 0.37 32.92 12.01
C ARG A 162 -0.09 32.64 13.43
#